data_AF-A0A7X8KV17-F1
#
_entry.id   AF-A0A7X8KV17-F1
#
_cell.length_a   1.000
_cell.length_b   1.000
_cell.length_c   1.000
_cell.angle_alpha   90.00
_cell.angle_beta   90.00
_cell.angle_gamma   90.00
#
_symmetry.space_group_name_H-M   'P 1'
#
loop_
_entity.id
_entity.type
_entity.pdbx_description
1 polymer ?
#
loop_
_entity_poly.entity_id
_entity_poly.type
_entity_poly.pdbx_seq_one_letter_code
_entity_poly.pdbx_strand_id
1 'polypeptide(L)'
;VIKEFFQGLEKRRVRTVFEKKKIIFCWGPFDIAEVTLKNNKFELSSKVKWTRNKNIVAKFLKTGWVDYAGNLNEEFRRAILGIIELLENMEAGRCFDNRDLLALKIITDREFLPKHFGSYLEYPCLIKNRKSILNNANLFYFHTGSQINVVHPIINKPILRMVQSLLISSFFELWDRKTKTYAQNSNKKLKHKTLILSTSNFIDELRLCQCWLKNPQYFPIYIIADDWKTEGLKDTKEMLPLNDAGFI
;
A
#
# COMPACT_ATOMS: atom_id res chain seq x y z
N VAL A 1 -3.50 -24.58 10.70
CA VAL A 1 -2.50 -24.02 11.65
C VAL A 1 -2.03 -22.60 11.30
N ILE A 2 -0.98 -22.38 10.50
CA ILE A 2 -0.40 -21.03 10.29
C ILE A 2 -1.44 -20.05 9.73
N LYS A 3 -2.18 -20.47 8.69
CA LYS A 3 -3.25 -19.68 8.09
C LYS A 3 -4.32 -19.29 9.13
N GLU A 4 -4.81 -20.25 9.90
CA GLU A 4 -5.84 -20.02 10.92
C GLU A 4 -5.37 -19.07 12.02
N PHE A 5 -4.11 -19.22 12.48
CA PHE A 5 -3.52 -18.32 13.47
C PHE A 5 -3.55 -16.86 12.98
N PHE A 6 -3.07 -16.59 11.76
CA PHE A 6 -3.06 -15.23 11.22
C PHE A 6 -4.45 -14.72 10.81
N GLN A 7 -5.37 -15.60 10.38
CA GLN A 7 -6.77 -15.22 10.16
C GLN A 7 -7.46 -14.81 11.46
N GLY A 8 -7.14 -15.44 12.59
CA GLY A 8 -7.60 -15.01 13.92
C GLY A 8 -7.16 -13.58 14.29
N LEU A 9 -6.14 -13.04 13.62
CA LEU A 9 -5.61 -11.69 13.85
C LEU A 9 -6.18 -10.64 12.86
N GLU A 10 -7.09 -11.01 11.98
CA GLU A 10 -7.70 -10.09 11.00
C GLU A 10 -8.42 -8.92 11.70
N LYS A 11 -9.10 -9.19 12.83
CA LYS A 11 -9.72 -8.15 13.67
C LYS A 11 -8.70 -7.13 14.21
N ARG A 12 -7.43 -7.53 14.33
CA ARG A 12 -6.31 -6.65 14.70
C ARG A 12 -5.59 -6.08 13.48
N ARG A 13 -6.26 -6.03 12.32
CA ARG A 13 -5.76 -5.44 11.06
C ARG A 13 -4.56 -6.17 10.45
N VAL A 14 -4.39 -7.45 10.78
CA VAL A 14 -3.39 -8.30 10.12
C VAL A 14 -3.93 -8.78 8.77
N ARG A 15 -3.14 -8.59 7.73
CA ARG A 15 -3.45 -8.96 6.34
C ARG A 15 -2.41 -9.93 5.79
N THR A 16 -2.79 -10.70 4.76
CA THR A 16 -1.92 -11.68 4.10
C THR A 16 -1.63 -11.25 2.67
N VAL A 17 -0.35 -11.22 2.30
CA VAL A 17 0.14 -10.87 0.96
C VAL A 17 0.81 -12.10 0.35
N PHE A 18 0.35 -12.50 -0.84
CA PHE A 18 0.91 -13.63 -1.57
C PHE A 18 1.92 -13.18 -2.61
N GLU A 19 3.12 -13.75 -2.53
CA GLU A 19 4.16 -13.60 -3.56
C GLU A 19 4.62 -14.96 -4.09
N LYS A 20 5.26 -14.98 -5.27
CA LYS A 20 5.64 -16.20 -6.00
C LYS A 20 6.33 -17.30 -5.15
N LYS A 21 7.16 -16.93 -4.17
CA LYS A 21 7.90 -17.89 -3.31
C LYS A 21 7.78 -17.58 -1.81
N LYS A 22 6.89 -16.65 -1.43
CA LYS A 22 6.69 -16.29 -0.04
C LYS A 22 5.28 -15.79 0.24
N ILE A 23 4.83 -15.99 1.45
CA ILE A 23 3.60 -15.40 2.01
C ILE A 23 4.06 -14.43 3.08
N ILE A 24 3.59 -13.20 3.03
CA ILE A 24 3.91 -12.17 4.03
C ILE A 24 2.64 -11.88 4.82
N PHE A 25 2.80 -11.77 6.13
CA PHE A 25 1.76 -11.25 7.02
C PHE A 25 2.15 -9.85 7.43
N CYS A 26 1.24 -8.91 7.24
CA CYS A 26 1.48 -7.50 7.48
C CYS A 26 0.47 -6.95 8.48
N TRP A 27 0.88 -5.99 9.30
CA TRP A 27 -0.01 -5.10 10.05
C TRP A 27 0.11 -3.71 9.44
N GLY A 28 -0.94 -3.22 8.79
CA GLY A 28 -0.83 -2.00 7.97
C GLY A 28 0.29 -2.11 6.93
N PRO A 29 1.24 -1.15 6.85
CA PRO A 29 2.39 -1.22 5.94
C PRO A 29 3.55 -2.09 6.46
N PHE A 30 3.47 -2.66 7.66
CA PHE A 30 4.59 -3.31 8.33
C PHE A 30 4.53 -4.83 8.18
N ASP A 31 5.56 -5.43 7.62
CA ASP A 31 5.74 -6.89 7.62
C ASP A 31 6.01 -7.37 9.05
N ILE A 32 5.19 -8.30 9.54
CA ILE A 32 5.30 -8.87 10.89
C ILE A 32 5.73 -10.34 10.87
N ALA A 33 5.48 -11.05 9.77
CA ALA A 33 5.96 -12.41 9.55
C ALA A 33 6.07 -12.74 8.06
N GLU A 34 6.86 -13.73 7.72
CA GLU A 34 6.88 -14.34 6.40
C GLU A 34 7.00 -15.87 6.48
N VAL A 35 6.40 -16.54 5.50
CA VAL A 35 6.65 -17.93 5.16
C VAL A 35 7.37 -17.95 3.82
N THR A 36 8.58 -18.47 3.76
CA THR A 36 9.36 -18.61 2.52
C THR A 36 9.55 -20.08 2.17
N LEU A 37 9.52 -20.40 0.87
CA LEU A 37 9.91 -21.72 0.38
C LEU A 37 11.39 -21.71 0.00
N LYS A 38 12.22 -22.43 0.76
CA LYS A 38 13.66 -22.58 0.52
C LYS A 38 14.05 -24.06 0.52
N ASN A 39 14.70 -24.53 -0.55
CA ASN A 39 15.12 -25.92 -0.71
C ASN A 39 14.01 -26.95 -0.41
N ASN A 40 12.80 -26.70 -0.94
CA ASN A 40 11.59 -27.50 -0.69
C ASN A 40 11.13 -27.58 0.78
N LYS A 41 11.63 -26.70 1.66
CA LYS A 41 11.17 -26.55 3.04
C LYS A 41 10.53 -25.18 3.25
N PHE A 42 9.47 -25.15 4.05
CA PHE A 42 8.86 -23.91 4.50
C PHE A 42 9.65 -23.38 5.70
N GLU A 43 10.11 -22.14 5.60
CA GLU A 43 10.72 -21.40 6.70
C GLU A 43 9.74 -20.32 7.14
N LEU A 44 9.28 -20.38 8.40
CA LEU A 44 8.44 -19.36 9.01
C LEU A 44 9.32 -18.47 9.91
N SER A 45 9.24 -17.16 9.75
CA SER A 45 10.00 -16.21 10.56
C SER A 45 9.23 -14.92 10.79
N SER A 46 9.44 -14.31 11.95
CA SER A 46 8.90 -12.98 12.27
C SER A 46 9.68 -11.91 11.51
N LYS A 47 9.06 -10.76 11.26
CA LYS A 47 9.69 -9.61 10.61
C LYS A 47 9.63 -8.36 11.48
N VAL A 48 10.80 -7.73 11.57
CA VAL A 48 11.06 -6.53 12.37
C VAL A 48 11.98 -5.55 11.65
N LYS A 49 12.06 -5.65 10.30
CA LYS A 49 12.93 -4.77 9.47
C LYS A 49 12.50 -3.30 9.50
N TRP A 50 11.30 -3.03 9.97
CA TRP A 50 10.74 -1.69 10.12
C TRP A 50 11.28 -0.93 11.34
N THR A 51 12.03 -1.58 12.24
CA THR A 51 12.68 -0.91 13.37
C THR A 51 14.20 -1.09 13.31
N ARG A 52 14.94 -0.05 13.74
CA ARG A 52 16.39 -0.09 13.93
C ARG A 52 16.78 -0.40 15.38
N ASN A 53 15.81 -0.48 16.29
CA ASN A 53 16.07 -0.73 17.69
C ASN A 53 16.49 -2.18 17.90
N LYS A 54 17.78 -2.38 18.20
CA LYS A 54 18.38 -3.72 18.40
C LYS A 54 17.68 -4.53 19.49
N ASN A 55 17.16 -3.90 20.53
CA ASN A 55 16.45 -4.58 21.62
C ASN A 55 15.11 -5.15 21.14
N ILE A 56 14.37 -4.36 20.34
CA ILE A 56 13.11 -4.81 19.73
C ILE A 56 13.38 -5.95 18.75
N VAL A 57 14.42 -5.82 17.93
CA VAL A 57 14.82 -6.86 16.98
C VAL A 57 15.19 -8.16 17.71
N ALA A 58 16.05 -8.10 18.73
CA ALA A 58 16.46 -9.28 19.48
C ALA A 58 15.29 -9.95 20.22
N LYS A 59 14.35 -9.15 20.75
CA LYS A 59 13.16 -9.64 21.43
C LYS A 59 12.22 -10.40 20.51
N PHE A 60 11.96 -9.85 19.32
CA PHE A 60 10.86 -10.31 18.47
C PHE A 60 11.29 -11.12 17.25
N LEU A 61 12.57 -11.12 16.87
CA LEU A 61 13.06 -11.93 15.76
C LEU A 61 13.12 -13.41 16.15
N LYS A 62 12.06 -14.15 15.82
CA LYS A 62 11.88 -15.58 16.11
C LYS A 62 11.59 -16.39 14.85
N THR A 63 12.06 -17.63 14.85
CA THR A 63 11.66 -18.64 13.86
C THR A 63 10.40 -19.35 14.36
N GLY A 64 9.50 -19.64 13.43
CA GLY A 64 8.26 -20.34 13.69
C GLY A 64 8.34 -21.77 13.15
N TRP A 65 7.69 -22.70 13.83
CA TRP A 65 7.52 -24.08 13.40
C TRP A 65 6.24 -24.65 13.99
N VAL A 66 5.70 -25.67 13.33
CA VAL A 66 4.48 -26.37 13.75
C VAL A 66 4.88 -27.77 14.21
N ASP A 67 4.44 -28.15 15.40
CA ASP A 67 4.70 -29.48 15.96
C ASP A 67 3.81 -30.57 15.32
N TYR A 68 4.04 -31.83 15.70
CA TYR A 68 3.25 -32.96 15.23
C TYR A 68 1.78 -32.91 15.70
N ALA A 69 1.49 -32.18 16.77
CA ALA A 69 0.15 -31.97 17.30
C ALA A 69 -0.58 -30.82 16.60
N GLY A 70 0.05 -30.17 15.61
CA GLY A 70 -0.53 -29.07 14.86
C GLY A 70 -0.48 -27.72 15.60
N ASN A 71 0.35 -27.58 16.63
CA ASN A 71 0.52 -26.34 17.37
C ASN A 71 1.69 -25.54 16.82
N LEU A 72 1.45 -24.23 16.63
CA LEU A 72 2.50 -23.28 16.35
C LEU A 72 3.29 -23.01 17.63
N ASN A 73 4.63 -23.04 17.57
CA ASN A 73 5.47 -22.86 18.75
C ASN A 73 5.16 -21.55 19.49
N GLU A 74 5.06 -21.65 20.82
CA GLU A 74 4.60 -20.55 21.69
C GLU A 74 5.49 -19.31 21.63
N GLU A 75 6.80 -19.49 21.49
CA GLU A 75 7.74 -18.38 21.39
C GLU A 75 7.46 -17.50 20.17
N PHE A 76 7.21 -18.12 19.01
CA PHE A 76 6.85 -17.40 17.80
C PHE A 76 5.49 -16.71 17.96
N ARG A 77 4.51 -17.43 18.52
CA ARG A 77 3.16 -16.89 18.76
C ARG A 77 3.20 -15.63 19.63
N ARG A 78 3.93 -15.68 20.74
CA ARG A 78 4.13 -14.54 21.65
C ARG A 78 4.87 -13.39 20.96
N ALA A 79 5.85 -13.68 20.11
CA ALA A 79 6.56 -12.65 19.37
C ALA A 79 5.64 -11.90 18.41
N ILE A 80 4.78 -12.60 17.66
CA ILE A 80 3.82 -11.97 16.74
C ILE A 80 2.81 -11.11 17.50
N LEU A 81 2.22 -11.64 18.57
CA LEU A 81 1.28 -10.88 19.39
C LEU A 81 1.92 -9.63 19.99
N GLY A 82 3.14 -9.75 20.51
CA GLY A 82 3.89 -8.62 21.07
C GLY A 82 4.34 -7.60 20.01
N ILE A 83 4.63 -8.02 18.77
CA ILE A 83 4.84 -7.09 17.64
C ILE A 83 3.57 -6.27 17.39
N ILE A 84 2.41 -6.92 17.33
CA ILE A 84 1.14 -6.23 17.05
C ILE A 84 0.80 -5.26 18.18
N GLU A 85 0.94 -5.66 19.44
CA GLU A 85 0.75 -4.78 20.60
C GLU A 85 1.68 -3.57 20.56
N LEU A 86 2.95 -3.78 20.21
CA LEU A 86 3.90 -2.69 20.06
C LEU A 86 3.48 -1.72 18.96
N LEU A 87 3.04 -2.21 17.81
CA LEU A 87 2.61 -1.38 16.69
C LEU A 87 1.32 -0.59 17.01
N GLU A 88 0.37 -1.22 17.70
CA GLU A 88 -0.85 -0.55 18.19
C GLU A 88 -0.51 0.56 19.21
N ASN A 89 0.43 0.30 20.13
CA ASN A 89 0.90 1.29 21.09
C ASN A 89 1.65 2.44 20.40
N MET A 90 2.45 2.14 19.36
CA MET A 90 3.13 3.16 18.56
C MET A 90 2.14 4.03 17.77
N GLU A 91 1.02 3.47 17.29
CA GLU A 91 -0.06 4.23 16.67
C GLU A 91 -0.70 5.19 17.68
N ALA A 92 -1.11 4.65 18.83
CA ALA A 92 -1.75 5.43 19.91
C ALA A 92 -0.83 6.55 20.41
N GLY A 93 0.46 6.26 20.54
CA GLY A 93 1.50 7.24 20.92
C GLY A 93 2.00 8.12 19.79
N ARG A 94 1.43 8.04 18.58
CA ARG A 94 1.83 8.82 17.38
C ARG A 94 3.33 8.76 17.07
N CYS A 95 3.93 7.59 17.27
CA CYS A 95 5.37 7.35 17.10
C CYS A 95 5.75 6.94 15.67
N PHE A 96 4.78 6.80 14.76
CA PHE A 96 5.05 6.54 13.35
C PHE A 96 5.48 7.80 12.62
N ASP A 97 6.36 7.64 11.64
CA ASP A 97 6.62 8.71 10.69
C ASP A 97 5.35 9.01 9.86
N ASN A 98 5.27 10.22 9.28
CA ASN A 98 4.07 10.63 8.53
C ASN A 98 3.77 9.70 7.33
N ARG A 99 4.78 9.06 6.74
CA ARG A 99 4.60 8.19 5.59
C ARG A 99 3.93 6.89 5.99
N ASP A 100 4.46 6.26 7.02
CA ASP A 100 3.98 4.97 7.51
C ASP A 100 2.60 5.13 8.17
N LEU A 101 2.37 6.26 8.86
CA LEU A 101 1.04 6.60 9.38
C LEU A 101 0.02 6.81 8.24
N LEU A 102 0.38 7.53 7.18
CA LEU A 102 -0.52 7.73 6.05
C LEU A 102 -0.81 6.40 5.33
N ALA A 103 0.21 5.58 5.11
CA ALA A 103 0.03 4.25 4.54
C ALA A 103 -0.92 3.39 5.39
N LEU A 104 -0.79 3.43 6.72
CA LEU A 104 -1.71 2.77 7.63
C LEU A 104 -3.14 3.29 7.46
N LYS A 105 -3.35 4.62 7.43
CA LYS A 105 -4.68 5.21 7.21
C LYS A 105 -5.27 4.79 5.86
N ILE A 106 -4.48 4.78 4.78
CA ILE A 106 -4.93 4.38 3.44
C ILE A 106 -5.38 2.91 3.42
N ILE A 107 -4.61 2.01 4.02
CA ILE A 107 -4.91 0.56 4.01
C ILE A 107 -6.13 0.26 4.89
N THR A 108 -6.29 0.99 5.99
CA THR A 108 -7.30 0.69 7.01
C THR A 108 -8.57 1.52 6.89
N ASP A 109 -8.61 2.49 5.96
CA ASP A 109 -9.79 3.29 5.70
C ASP A 109 -10.95 2.41 5.23
N ARG A 110 -12.11 2.57 5.89
CA ARG A 110 -13.33 1.82 5.59
C ARG A 110 -14.44 2.69 5.00
N GLU A 111 -14.22 3.98 4.88
CA GLU A 111 -15.25 4.96 4.58
C GLU A 111 -14.92 5.71 3.30
N PHE A 112 -13.92 6.59 3.34
CA PHE A 112 -13.61 7.50 2.25
C PHE A 112 -13.05 6.77 1.03
N LEU A 113 -11.95 6.02 1.17
CA LEU A 113 -11.27 5.39 0.05
C LEU A 113 -12.10 4.29 -0.60
N PRO A 114 -12.77 3.39 0.15
CA PRO A 114 -13.65 2.40 -0.47
C PRO A 114 -14.80 3.03 -1.27
N LYS A 115 -15.37 4.13 -0.76
CA LYS A 115 -16.47 4.85 -1.42
C LYS A 115 -16.03 5.55 -2.71
N HIS A 116 -14.84 6.15 -2.73
CA HIS A 116 -14.38 6.96 -3.87
C HIS A 116 -13.53 6.17 -4.88
N PHE A 117 -12.76 5.18 -4.42
CA PHE A 117 -11.78 4.46 -5.23
C PHE A 117 -12.02 2.94 -5.30
N GLY A 118 -13.00 2.42 -4.55
CA GLY A 118 -13.37 1.00 -4.54
C GLY A 118 -12.62 0.18 -3.50
N SER A 119 -12.80 -1.14 -3.51
CA SER A 119 -12.23 -2.00 -2.47
C SER A 119 -10.71 -2.09 -2.56
N TYR A 120 -10.02 -1.93 -1.43
CA TYR A 120 -8.57 -2.12 -1.36
C TYR A 120 -8.18 -3.51 -1.88
N LEU A 121 -7.13 -3.56 -2.69
CA LEU A 121 -6.63 -4.76 -3.33
C LEU A 121 -5.14 -4.88 -3.07
N GLU A 122 -4.74 -5.99 -2.44
CA GLU A 122 -3.34 -6.43 -2.43
C GLU A 122 -3.00 -6.86 -3.84
N TYR A 123 -2.58 -5.94 -4.70
CA TYR A 123 -2.37 -6.23 -6.12
C TYR A 123 -0.92 -6.68 -6.37
N PRO A 124 -0.63 -7.99 -6.54
CA PRO A 124 0.74 -8.47 -6.66
C PRO A 124 1.09 -8.87 -8.11
N CYS A 125 0.19 -8.65 -9.07
CA CYS A 125 0.24 -9.36 -10.35
C CYS A 125 1.09 -8.70 -11.44
N LEU A 126 1.65 -7.51 -11.20
CA LEU A 126 2.43 -6.82 -12.22
C LEU A 126 3.86 -6.60 -11.74
N ILE A 127 4.65 -7.66 -11.90
CA ILE A 127 5.87 -7.66 -12.73
C ILE A 127 6.79 -8.78 -12.22
N LYS A 128 7.09 -9.74 -13.10
CA LYS A 128 8.05 -10.84 -12.85
C LYS A 128 9.50 -10.32 -12.59
N ASN A 129 9.77 -9.03 -12.82
CA ASN A 129 11.04 -8.31 -12.60
C ASN A 129 10.93 -7.15 -11.59
N ARG A 130 11.20 -7.44 -10.32
CA ARG A 130 11.07 -6.53 -9.15
C ARG A 130 12.01 -5.30 -9.11
N LYS A 131 12.72 -5.01 -10.20
CA LYS A 131 13.61 -3.83 -10.34
C LYS A 131 12.90 -2.63 -10.99
N SER A 132 11.58 -2.70 -11.20
CA SER A 132 10.83 -1.64 -11.88
C SER A 132 10.46 -0.50 -10.93
N ILE A 133 10.21 0.68 -11.52
CA ILE A 133 9.63 1.86 -10.86
C ILE A 133 8.29 1.59 -10.14
N LEU A 134 7.65 0.45 -10.43
CA LEU A 134 6.39 0.02 -9.81
C LEU A 134 6.58 -0.69 -8.47
N ASN A 135 7.80 -1.09 -8.11
CA ASN A 135 8.08 -1.62 -6.76
C ASN A 135 8.24 -0.48 -5.75
N ASN A 136 7.36 0.52 -5.85
CA ASN A 136 7.30 1.63 -4.93
C ASN A 136 6.33 1.23 -3.82
N ALA A 137 6.85 1.06 -2.60
CA ALA A 137 6.06 0.71 -1.42
C ALA A 137 4.95 1.73 -1.10
N ASN A 138 4.90 2.85 -1.81
CA ASN A 138 3.92 3.92 -1.66
C ASN A 138 2.83 3.88 -2.75
N LEU A 139 2.58 2.75 -3.40
CA LEU A 139 1.45 2.60 -4.32
C LEU A 139 0.38 1.72 -3.69
N PHE A 140 -0.85 2.22 -3.69
CA PHE A 140 -2.00 1.55 -3.14
C PHE A 140 -3.03 1.31 -4.24
N TYR A 141 -3.58 0.10 -4.28
CA TYR A 141 -4.44 -0.34 -5.37
C TYR A 141 -5.85 -0.54 -4.84
N PHE A 142 -6.82 0.02 -5.56
CA PHE A 142 -8.24 -0.10 -5.23
C PHE A 142 -9.00 -0.53 -6.47
N HIS A 143 -9.92 -1.47 -6.32
CA HIS A 143 -10.67 -2.06 -7.40
C HIS A 143 -12.10 -1.54 -7.43
N THR A 144 -12.51 -0.96 -8.56
CA THR A 144 -13.88 -0.50 -8.82
C THR A 144 -14.37 -1.10 -10.14
N GLY A 145 -15.17 -2.16 -10.07
CA GLY A 145 -15.80 -2.76 -11.25
C GLY A 145 -14.79 -3.31 -12.26
N SER A 146 -14.50 -2.56 -13.32
CA SER A 146 -13.50 -2.90 -14.34
C SER A 146 -12.29 -1.96 -14.33
N GLN A 147 -12.05 -1.24 -13.23
CA GLN A 147 -10.97 -0.27 -13.09
C GLN A 147 -10.15 -0.55 -11.84
N ILE A 148 -8.82 -0.41 -11.96
CA ILE A 148 -7.88 -0.39 -10.86
C ILE A 148 -7.43 1.06 -10.66
N ASN A 149 -7.84 1.64 -9.54
CA ASN A 149 -7.40 2.94 -9.07
C ASN A 149 -6.08 2.78 -8.33
N VAL A 150 -5.03 3.43 -8.84
CA VAL A 150 -3.69 3.42 -8.26
C VAL A 150 -3.47 4.73 -7.54
N VAL A 151 -3.55 4.71 -6.22
CA VAL A 151 -3.34 5.88 -5.35
C VAL A 151 -1.84 5.99 -5.04
N HIS A 152 -1.26 7.13 -5.37
CA HIS A 152 0.13 7.48 -5.07
C HIS A 152 0.19 8.68 -4.11
N PRO A 153 0.56 8.46 -2.83
CA PRO A 153 0.70 9.54 -1.88
C PRO A 153 1.97 10.35 -2.11
N ILE A 154 1.81 11.67 -2.15
CA ILE A 154 2.86 12.67 -2.28
C ILE A 154 2.83 13.55 -1.04
N ILE A 155 3.68 13.21 -0.06
CA ILE A 155 3.84 13.97 1.18
C ILE A 155 5.26 14.53 1.35
N ASN A 156 6.12 14.35 0.34
CA ASN A 156 7.45 14.92 0.25
C ASN A 156 7.92 14.98 -1.20
N LYS A 157 8.84 15.91 -1.49
CA LYS A 157 9.50 16.06 -2.80
C LYS A 157 8.50 15.99 -3.98
N PRO A 158 7.46 16.84 -4.00
CA PRO A 158 6.31 16.65 -4.87
C PRO A 158 6.65 16.60 -6.35
N ILE A 159 7.57 17.43 -6.85
CA ILE A 159 8.01 17.40 -8.25
C ILE A 159 8.54 16.01 -8.64
N LEU A 160 9.47 15.46 -7.84
CA LEU A 160 10.05 14.14 -8.10
C LEU A 160 8.96 13.04 -8.07
N ARG A 161 8.04 13.12 -7.11
CA ARG A 161 6.94 12.15 -6.97
C ARG A 161 5.90 12.29 -8.07
N MET A 162 5.66 13.48 -8.58
CA MET A 162 4.81 13.72 -9.74
C MET A 162 5.41 13.08 -10.98
N VAL A 163 6.70 13.31 -11.26
CA VAL A 163 7.40 12.62 -12.36
C VAL A 163 7.29 11.10 -12.24
N GLN A 164 7.48 10.56 -11.04
CA GLN A 164 7.27 9.13 -10.80
C GLN A 164 5.82 8.69 -11.09
N SER A 165 4.82 9.46 -10.66
CA SER A 165 3.40 9.20 -10.94
C SER A 165 3.10 9.18 -12.44
N LEU A 166 3.68 10.10 -13.20
CA LEU A 166 3.54 10.15 -14.65
C LEU A 166 4.14 8.90 -15.29
N LEU A 167 5.36 8.53 -14.92
CA LEU A 167 6.01 7.31 -15.43
C LEU A 167 5.22 6.04 -15.10
N ILE A 168 4.68 5.95 -13.88
CA ILE A 168 3.81 4.85 -13.44
C ILE A 168 2.54 4.79 -14.31
N SER A 169 1.88 5.92 -14.52
CA SER A 169 0.67 6.00 -15.34
C SER A 169 0.95 5.63 -16.80
N SER A 170 2.03 6.14 -17.40
CA SER A 170 2.44 5.77 -18.75
C SER A 170 2.77 4.29 -18.87
N PHE A 171 3.41 3.69 -17.85
CA PHE A 171 3.63 2.25 -17.81
C PHE A 171 2.30 1.49 -17.85
N PHE A 172 1.34 1.86 -17.01
CA PHE A 172 0.04 1.19 -16.96
C PHE A 172 -0.74 1.37 -18.26
N GLU A 173 -0.68 2.54 -18.88
CA GLU A 173 -1.32 2.78 -20.17
C GLU A 173 -0.74 1.86 -21.26
N LEU A 174 0.58 1.73 -21.33
CA LEU A 174 1.25 0.81 -22.26
C LEU A 174 0.93 -0.65 -21.94
N TRP A 175 0.88 -1.01 -20.67
CA TRP A 175 0.51 -2.34 -20.22
C TRP A 175 -0.92 -2.69 -20.64
N ASP A 176 -1.86 -1.79 -20.36
CA ASP A 176 -3.27 -1.92 -20.73
C ASP A 176 -3.43 -1.98 -22.24
N ARG A 177 -2.56 -1.35 -23.03
CA ARG A 177 -2.54 -1.49 -24.49
C ARG A 177 -2.04 -2.87 -24.92
N LYS A 178 -0.93 -3.35 -24.36
CA LYS A 178 -0.31 -4.66 -24.72
C LYS A 178 -1.14 -5.86 -24.29
N THR A 179 -1.88 -5.77 -23.19
CA THR A 179 -2.81 -6.84 -22.79
C THR A 179 -4.03 -6.94 -23.70
N LYS A 180 -4.35 -5.89 -24.49
CA LYS A 180 -5.39 -5.97 -25.55
C LYS A 180 -5.07 -7.05 -26.59
N THR A 181 -3.80 -7.33 -26.85
CA THR A 181 -3.38 -8.29 -27.88
C THR A 181 -3.46 -9.75 -27.43
N TYR A 182 -3.59 -10.02 -26.12
CA TYR A 182 -3.59 -11.39 -25.56
C TYR A 182 -4.96 -11.87 -25.06
N ALA A 183 -5.91 -10.97 -24.80
CA ALA A 183 -7.20 -11.31 -24.20
C ALA A 183 -8.33 -11.35 -25.26
N GLN A 184 -8.34 -12.37 -26.11
CA GLN A 184 -9.51 -12.66 -26.96
C GLN A 184 -10.68 -13.34 -26.22
N ASN A 185 -10.50 -13.80 -24.96
CA ASN A 185 -11.46 -14.70 -24.30
C ASN A 185 -12.02 -14.25 -22.92
N SER A 186 -12.01 -12.95 -22.56
CA SER A 186 -12.80 -12.50 -21.39
C SER A 186 -13.29 -11.06 -21.51
N ASN A 187 -14.58 -10.85 -21.30
CA ASN A 187 -15.33 -9.68 -21.75
C ASN A 187 -15.29 -8.46 -20.80
N LYS A 188 -14.32 -8.34 -19.89
CA LYS A 188 -14.13 -7.12 -19.07
C LYS A 188 -12.66 -6.79 -18.88
N LYS A 189 -12.23 -5.74 -19.56
CA LYS A 189 -10.87 -5.23 -19.51
C LYS A 189 -10.65 -4.38 -18.25
N LEU A 190 -9.66 -4.74 -17.44
CA LEU A 190 -9.18 -3.90 -16.35
C LEU A 190 -8.41 -2.70 -16.92
N LYS A 191 -8.88 -1.48 -16.62
CA LYS A 191 -8.16 -0.23 -16.92
C LYS A 191 -7.52 0.31 -15.64
N HIS A 192 -6.31 0.85 -15.73
CA HIS A 192 -5.69 1.52 -14.60
C HIS A 192 -5.91 3.03 -14.65
N LYS A 193 -6.18 3.64 -13.50
CA LYS A 193 -6.25 5.10 -13.33
C LYS A 193 -5.34 5.49 -12.17
N THR A 194 -4.36 6.35 -12.43
CA THR A 194 -3.45 6.85 -11.39
C THR A 194 -4.06 8.09 -10.73
N LEU A 195 -4.10 8.11 -9.41
CA LEU A 195 -4.59 9.25 -8.61
C LEU A 195 -3.50 9.66 -7.63
N ILE A 196 -3.40 10.96 -7.39
CA ILE A 196 -2.42 11.53 -6.47
C ILE A 196 -3.13 11.92 -5.19
N LEU A 197 -2.53 11.58 -4.05
CA LEU A 197 -3.02 11.99 -2.73
C LEU A 197 -1.94 12.86 -2.07
N SER A 198 -2.24 14.11 -1.72
CA SER A 198 -1.24 15.05 -1.21
C SER A 198 -1.76 15.88 -0.04
N THR A 199 -0.85 16.45 0.75
CA THR A 199 -1.18 17.51 1.72
C THR A 199 -1.37 18.86 1.03
N SER A 200 -2.10 19.74 1.69
CA SER A 200 -2.35 21.14 1.32
C SER A 200 -1.07 21.94 1.02
N ASN A 201 0.00 21.68 1.77
CA ASN A 201 1.30 22.37 1.62
C ASN A 201 1.95 22.28 0.24
N PHE A 202 1.55 21.33 -0.61
CA PHE A 202 2.14 21.13 -1.94
C PHE A 202 1.22 21.55 -3.09
N ILE A 203 0.08 22.17 -2.80
CA ILE A 203 -0.92 22.53 -3.82
C ILE A 203 -0.29 23.33 -4.97
N ASP A 204 0.50 24.36 -4.68
CA ASP A 204 1.05 25.23 -5.71
C ASP A 204 2.07 24.52 -6.61
N GLU A 205 2.99 23.75 -6.01
CA GLU A 205 3.97 22.96 -6.76
C GLU A 205 3.29 21.87 -7.61
N LEU A 206 2.23 21.26 -7.10
CA LEU A 206 1.44 20.25 -7.82
C LEU A 206 0.63 20.86 -8.96
N ARG A 207 0.07 22.07 -8.78
CA ARG A 207 -0.61 22.81 -9.84
C ARG A 207 0.34 23.19 -10.96
N LEU A 208 1.53 23.67 -10.63
CA LEU A 208 2.58 23.94 -11.63
C LEU A 208 2.91 22.68 -12.43
N CYS A 209 3.04 21.52 -11.77
CA CYS A 209 3.24 20.24 -12.45
C CYS A 209 2.06 19.87 -13.37
N GLN A 210 0.81 20.11 -12.95
CA GLN A 210 -0.38 19.83 -13.75
C GLN A 210 -0.49 20.73 -14.99
N CYS A 211 -0.07 22.00 -14.90
CA CYS A 211 -0.11 22.93 -16.04
C CYS A 211 0.78 22.46 -17.21
N TRP A 212 1.78 21.63 -16.95
CA TRP A 212 2.64 21.06 -17.99
C TRP A 212 2.06 19.79 -18.63
N LEU A 213 0.91 19.30 -18.14
CA LEU A 213 0.26 18.13 -18.69
C LEU A 213 -0.71 18.54 -19.79
N LYS A 214 -0.61 17.87 -20.94
CA LYS A 214 -1.56 18.05 -22.05
C LYS A 214 -3.01 17.72 -21.65
N ASN A 215 -3.19 16.83 -20.68
CA ASN A 215 -4.51 16.40 -20.19
C ASN A 215 -4.49 16.27 -18.66
N PRO A 216 -4.61 17.39 -17.91
CA PRO A 216 -4.56 17.38 -16.45
C PRO A 216 -5.62 16.49 -15.79
N GLN A 217 -6.78 16.34 -16.42
CA GLN A 217 -7.90 15.52 -15.97
C GLN A 217 -7.59 14.02 -15.82
N TYR A 218 -6.53 13.52 -16.47
CA TYR A 218 -6.10 12.12 -16.30
C TYR A 218 -5.24 11.90 -15.05
N PHE A 219 -4.86 12.97 -14.36
CA PHE A 219 -4.06 12.95 -13.14
C PHE A 219 -4.77 13.74 -12.03
N PRO A 220 -5.92 13.24 -11.53
CA PRO A 220 -6.63 13.90 -10.45
C PRO A 220 -5.78 13.91 -9.18
N ILE A 221 -5.80 15.05 -8.49
CA ILE A 221 -5.07 15.29 -7.25
C ILE A 221 -6.11 15.46 -6.14
N TYR A 222 -5.98 14.65 -5.09
CA TYR A 222 -6.80 14.74 -3.90
C TYR A 222 -5.96 15.34 -2.77
N ILE A 223 -6.49 16.38 -2.14
CA ILE A 223 -5.87 17.04 -1.00
C ILE A 223 -6.47 16.46 0.28
N ILE A 224 -5.63 15.84 1.10
CA ILE A 224 -6.01 15.35 2.43
C ILE A 224 -6.15 16.53 3.39
N ALA A 225 -7.11 16.42 4.31
CA ALA A 225 -7.33 17.42 5.36
C ALA A 225 -6.11 17.51 6.28
N ASP A 226 -5.86 18.68 6.88
CA ASP A 226 -4.65 18.92 7.68
C ASP A 226 -4.60 18.08 8.97
N ASP A 227 -5.76 17.69 9.47
CA ASP A 227 -5.99 16.84 10.64
C ASP A 227 -6.06 15.34 10.31
N TRP A 228 -5.62 14.92 9.12
CA TRP A 228 -5.70 13.52 8.67
C TRP A 228 -5.07 12.50 9.62
N LYS A 229 -4.12 12.94 10.46
CA LYS A 229 -3.47 12.09 11.46
C LYS A 229 -4.45 11.63 12.53
N THR A 230 -5.42 12.46 12.91
CA THR A 230 -6.45 12.17 13.92
C THR A 230 -7.74 11.70 13.27
N GLU A 231 -8.30 12.48 12.36
CA GLU A 231 -9.64 12.24 11.80
C GLU A 231 -9.66 11.29 10.59
N GLY A 232 -8.47 10.90 10.10
CA GLY A 232 -8.35 10.03 8.94
C GLY A 232 -8.56 10.78 7.62
N LEU A 233 -9.15 10.13 6.62
CA LEU A 233 -9.20 10.66 5.26
C LEU A 233 -10.58 11.25 4.86
N LYS A 234 -11.49 11.43 5.82
CA LYS A 234 -12.91 11.75 5.56
C LYS A 234 -13.12 13.03 4.77
N ASP A 235 -12.38 14.08 5.08
CA ASP A 235 -12.51 15.41 4.48
C ASP A 235 -11.53 15.65 3.32
N THR A 236 -11.05 14.57 2.70
CA THR A 236 -10.19 14.65 1.52
C THR A 236 -10.99 15.20 0.33
N LYS A 237 -10.47 16.22 -0.34
CA LYS A 237 -11.15 16.92 -1.45
C LYS A 237 -10.38 16.79 -2.75
N GLU A 238 -11.10 16.62 -3.85
CA GLU A 238 -10.48 16.69 -5.17
C GLU A 238 -10.07 18.14 -5.47
N MET A 239 -8.81 18.33 -5.84
CA MET A 239 -8.32 19.59 -6.38
C MET A 239 -8.76 19.69 -7.84
N LEU A 240 -9.62 20.66 -8.12
CA LEU A 240 -9.98 20.97 -9.49
C LEU A 240 -8.76 21.55 -10.24
N PRO A 241 -8.53 21.15 -11.49
CA PRO A 241 -7.52 21.78 -12.32
C PRO A 241 -7.84 23.27 -12.48
N LEU A 242 -6.80 24.09 -12.69
CA LEU A 242 -7.02 25.47 -13.10
C LEU A 242 -7.77 25.43 -14.43
N ASN A 243 -9.00 25.94 -14.46
CA ASN A 243 -9.73 26.09 -15.71
C ASN A 243 -8.94 27.05 -16.62
N ASP A 244 -8.82 26.75 -17.91
CA ASP A 244 -8.14 27.54 -18.95
C ASP A 244 -8.74 28.96 -19.18
N ALA A 245 -9.48 29.50 -18.22
CA ALA A 245 -9.92 30.88 -18.22
C ALA A 245 -8.87 31.75 -17.48
N GLY A 246 -7.73 32.04 -18.12
CA GLY A 246 -6.91 33.18 -17.68
C GLY A 246 -5.39 33.06 -17.75
N PHE A 247 -4.81 32.21 -18.61
CA PHE A 247 -3.40 32.36 -18.98
C PHE A 247 -3.30 32.59 -20.49
N ILE A 248 -3.35 33.87 -20.87
CA ILE A 248 -2.79 34.40 -22.12
C ILE A 248 -1.38 34.89 -21.77
#